data_AF-A0A7X9L9R3-F1
#
_entry.id   AF-A0A7X9L9R3-F1
#
_cell.length_a   1.000
_cell.length_b   1.000
_cell.length_c   1.000
_cell.angle_alpha   90.00
_cell.angle_beta   90.00
_cell.angle_gamma   90.00
#
_symmetry.space_group_name_H-M   'P 1'
#
loop_
_entity.id
_entity.type
_entity.pdbx_description
1 polymer ?
#
loop_
_entity_poly.entity_id
_entity_poly.type
_entity_poly.pdbx_seq_one_letter_code
_entity_poly.pdbx_strand_id
1 'polypeptide(L)' 'SPDEFRCNQVVRNVPAFYDAFGGTGDDALWLPPEQRVKIW' A
#
# COMPACT_ATOMS: atom_id res chain seq x y z
N SER A 1 -1.36 -11.08 -13.11
CA SER A 1 -0.31 -10.09 -12.77
C SER A 1 0.92 -10.85 -12.32
N PRO A 2 2.13 -10.39 -12.67
CA PRO A 2 3.37 -10.91 -12.08
C PRO A 2 3.36 -10.81 -10.55
N ASP A 3 4.13 -11.68 -9.89
CA ASP A 3 4.05 -11.89 -8.44
C ASP A 3 4.45 -10.65 -7.63
N GLU A 4 5.41 -9.88 -8.12
CA GLU A 4 5.82 -8.61 -7.53
C GLU A 4 4.68 -7.60 -7.48
N PHE A 5 3.81 -7.56 -8.48
CA PHE A 5 2.65 -6.66 -8.48
C PHE A 5 1.53 -7.19 -7.61
N ARG A 6 1.34 -8.51 -7.55
CA ARG A 6 0.33 -9.15 -6.69
C ARG A 6 0.60 -8.87 -5.22
N CYS A 7 1.86 -8.85 -4.81
CA CYS A 7 2.26 -8.48 -3.46
C CYS A 7 2.21 -6.96 -3.27
N ASN A 8 3.01 -6.22 -4.05
CA ASN A 8 3.30 -4.83 -3.74
C ASN A 8 2.16 -3.86 -4.06
N GLN A 9 1.32 -4.11 -5.06
CA GLN A 9 0.22 -3.17 -5.37
C GLN A 9 -0.94 -3.31 -4.39
N VAL A 10 -1.15 -4.50 -3.82
CA VAL A 10 -2.24 -4.74 -2.87
C VAL A 10 -1.96 -4.07 -1.54
N VAL A 11 -0.76 -4.26 -0.97
CA VAL A 11 -0.43 -3.75 0.38
C VAL A 11 -0.47 -2.21 0.48
N ARG A 12 -0.23 -1.50 -0.63
CA ARG A 12 -0.33 -0.03 -0.71
C ARG A 12 -1.74 0.51 -0.40
N ASN A 13 -2.76 -0.34 -0.56
CA ASN A 13 -4.16 0.03 -0.29
C ASN A 13 -4.62 -0.41 1.11
N VAL A 14 -3.78 -1.08 1.90
CA VAL A 14 -4.14 -1.63 3.22
C VAL A 14 -3.59 -0.72 4.33
N PRO A 15 -4.42 0.04 5.06
CA PRO A 15 -3.94 0.94 6.12
C PRO A 15 -3.09 0.25 7.18
N ALA A 16 -3.46 -0.97 7.60
CA ALA A 16 -2.73 -1.75 8.59
C ALA A 16 -1.29 -2.08 8.20
N PHE A 17 -0.95 -2.05 6.89
CA PHE A 17 0.44 -2.18 6.45
C PHE A 17 1.29 -1.00 6.93
N TYR A 18 0.76 0.23 6.83
CA TYR A 18 1.46 1.42 7.28
C TYR A 18 1.57 1.46 8.81
N ASP A 19 0.55 0.98 9.53
CA ASP A 19 0.60 0.88 11.00
C ASP A 19 1.65 -0.13 11.48
N ALA A 20 1.83 -1.24 10.76
CA ALA A 20 2.77 -2.30 11.12
C ALA A 20 4.23 -1.98 10.76
N PHE A 21 4.47 -1.26 9.66
CA PHE A 21 5.81 -1.05 9.10
C PHE A 21 6.27 0.41 9.08
N GLY A 22 5.43 1.37 9.48
CA GLY A 22 5.82 2.77 9.67
C GLY A 22 6.05 3.57 8.39
N GLY A 23 5.41 3.19 7.28
CA GLY A 23 5.63 3.85 5.98
C GLY A 23 5.25 5.34 5.98
N THR A 24 6.11 6.16 5.38
CA THR A 24 6.01 7.62 5.26
C THR A 24 6.10 8.06 3.80
N GLY A 25 5.96 9.36 3.52
CA GLY A 25 5.86 9.92 2.18
C GLY A 25 6.96 9.53 1.19
N ASP A 26 8.16 9.23 1.68
CA ASP A 26 9.35 8.95 0.87
C ASP A 26 9.52 7.45 0.54
N ASP A 27 8.69 6.58 1.12
CA ASP A 27 8.80 5.13 0.91
C ASP A 27 8.24 4.69 -0.44
N ALA A 28 8.91 3.72 -1.08
CA ALA A 28 8.51 3.21 -2.41
C ALA A 28 7.09 2.61 -2.44
N LEU A 29 6.62 2.08 -1.31
CA LEU A 29 5.27 1.55 -1.14
C LEU A 29 4.30 2.56 -0.50
N TRP A 30 4.69 3.83 -0.37
CA TRP A 30 3.76 4.86 0.07
C TRP A 30 2.68 5.12 -0.99
N LEU A 31 1.46 5.32 -0.49
CA LEU A 31 0.33 5.80 -1.25
C LEU A 31 -0.49 6.69 -0.32
N PRO A 32 -0.75 7.96 -0.70
CA PRO A 32 -1.57 8.86 0.10
C PRO A 32 -2.94 8.24 0.42
N PRO A 33 -3.47 8.42 1.65
CA PRO A 33 -4.75 7.82 2.05
C PRO A 33 -5.90 8.05 1.06
N GLU A 34 -5.98 9.24 0.46
CA GLU A 34 -7.00 9.66 -0.51
C GLU A 34 -6.88 8.97 -1.88
N GLN A 35 -5.74 8.35 -2.18
CA GLN A 35 -5.52 7.59 -3.42
C GLN A 35 -5.70 6.08 -3.23
N ARG A 36 -5.94 5.62 -1.99
CA ARG A 36 -6.11 4.20 -1.69
C ARG A 36 -7.49 3.74 -2.13
N VAL A 37 -7.53 2.64 -2.86
CA VAL A 37 -8.77 2.03 -3.35
C VAL A 37 -9.27 1.02 -2.34
N LYS A 38 -10.54 1.19 -1.93
CA LYS A 38 -11.29 0.20 -1.15
C LYS A 38 -12.52 -0.21 -1.96
N ILE A 39 -12.68 -1.51 -2.19
CA ILE A 39 -13.78 -2.07 -2.97
C ILE A 39 -14.88 -2.63 -2.05
N TRP A 40 -14.47 -3.29 -0.97
CA TRP A 40 -15.34 -3.98 -0.02
C TRP A 40 -15.11 -3.44 1.39
#